data_AF-A0A3M1UMM0-F1
#
_entry.id   AF-A0A3M1UMM0-F1
#
_cell.length_a   1.000
_cell.length_b   1.000
_cell.length_c   1.000
_cell.angle_alpha   90.00
_cell.angle_beta   90.00
_cell.angle_gamma   90.00
#
_symmetry.space_group_name_H-M   'P 1'
#
loop_
_entity.id
_entity.type
_entity.pdbx_description
1 polymer ?
#
loop_
_entity_poly.entity_id
_entity_poly.type
_entity_poly.pdbx_seq_one_letter_code
_entity_poly.pdbx_strand_id
1 'polypeptide(L)'
;MSVLLALAVLVALVLLWQDALRARETALAIARQTCDRAGFQLLDATVALRRVGITRAPGAGCCALRRTYVFEYSVHGGDRRSGFVILAGHRPVSVGL
;
A
#
# COMPACT_ATOMS: atom_id res chain seq x y z
N MET A 1 -12.56 15.84 31.37
CA MET A 1 -12.37 14.43 30.94
C MET A 1 -12.66 14.23 29.45
N SER A 2 -13.78 14.75 28.93
CA SER A 2 -14.24 14.56 27.54
C SER A 2 -13.33 15.16 26.47
N VAL A 3 -12.78 16.36 26.69
CA VAL A 3 -11.90 17.03 25.70
C VAL A 3 -10.60 16.27 25.45
N LEU A 4 -10.00 15.70 26.51
CA LEU A 4 -8.77 14.90 26.41
C LEU A 4 -8.99 13.63 25.58
N LEU A 5 -10.14 12.96 25.76
CA LEU A 5 -10.50 11.80 24.97
C LEU A 5 -10.73 12.17 23.50
N ALA A 6 -11.44 13.27 23.22
CA ALA A 6 -11.64 13.74 21.86
C ALA A 6 -10.30 14.06 21.16
N LEU A 7 -9.38 14.71 21.87
CA LEU A 7 -8.04 15.01 21.36
C LEU A 7 -7.25 13.73 21.08
N ALA A 8 -7.29 12.75 21.98
CA ALA A 8 -6.62 11.46 21.79
C ALA A 8 -7.16 10.70 20.56
N VAL A 9 -8.47 10.70 20.34
CA VAL A 9 -9.10 10.10 19.15
C VAL A 9 -8.67 10.83 17.88
N LEU A 10 -8.63 12.17 17.89
CA LEU A 10 -8.18 12.97 16.75
C LEU A 10 -6.72 12.65 16.39
N VAL A 11 -5.83 12.60 17.39
CA VAL A 11 -4.42 12.25 17.18
C VAL A 11 -4.30 10.84 16.61
N ALA A 12 -5.05 9.86 17.14
CA ALA A 12 -5.06 8.50 16.62
C ALA A 12 -5.53 8.45 15.14
N LEU A 13 -6.57 9.20 14.78
CA LEU A 13 -7.04 9.30 13.39
C LEU A 13 -5.98 9.89 12.47
N VAL A 14 -5.30 10.96 12.89
CA VAL A 14 -4.21 11.57 12.10
C VAL A 14 -3.06 10.60 11.92
N LEU A 15 -2.66 9.87 12.97
CA LEU A 15 -1.59 8.88 12.88
C LEU A 15 -1.97 7.72 11.95
N LEU A 16 -3.19 7.21 12.04
CA LEU A 16 -3.70 6.17 11.14
C LEU A 16 -3.75 6.64 9.69
N TRP A 17 -4.15 7.89 9.46
CA TRP A 17 -4.16 8.50 8.14
C TRP A 17 -2.75 8.61 7.56
N GLN A 18 -1.80 9.13 8.34
CA GLN A 18 -0.41 9.24 7.92
C GLN A 18 0.22 7.87 7.60
N ASP A 19 -0.06 6.85 8.42
CA ASP A 19 0.39 5.48 8.18
C ASP A 19 -0.17 4.91 6.86
N ALA A 20 -1.46 5.17 6.58
CA ALA A 20 -2.08 4.76 5.32
C ALA A 20 -1.44 5.46 4.10
N LEU A 21 -1.16 6.77 4.19
CA LEU A 21 -0.49 7.52 3.12
C LEU A 21 0.92 6.99 2.84
N ARG A 22 1.73 6.79 3.89
CA ARG A 22 3.09 6.24 3.76
C ARG A 22 3.09 4.84 3.14
N ALA A 23 2.15 3.99 3.53
CA ALA A 23 1.98 2.67 2.93
C ALA A 23 1.59 2.76 1.44
N ARG A 24 0.70 3.70 1.09
CA ARG A 24 0.29 3.93 -0.31
C ARG A 24 1.46 4.43 -1.17
N GLU A 25 2.24 5.38 -0.68
CA GLU A 25 3.45 5.89 -1.36
C GLU A 25 4.47 4.78 -1.58
N THR A 26 4.70 3.94 -0.57
CA THR A 26 5.60 2.80 -0.67
C THR A 26 5.12 1.81 -1.74
N ALA A 27 3.83 1.47 -1.74
CA ALA A 27 3.25 0.60 -2.75
C ALA A 27 3.37 1.18 -4.17
N LEU A 28 3.18 2.49 -4.32
CA LEU A 28 3.34 3.17 -5.60
C LEU A 28 4.79 3.17 -6.09
N ALA A 29 5.75 3.43 -5.21
CA ALA A 29 7.17 3.35 -5.56
C ALA A 29 7.56 1.94 -6.04
N ILE A 30 7.07 0.91 -5.35
CA ILE A 30 7.30 -0.50 -5.75
C ILE A 30 6.63 -0.79 -7.09
N ALA A 31 5.37 -0.38 -7.29
CA ALA A 31 4.65 -0.60 -8.54
C ALA A 31 5.37 0.04 -9.73
N ARG A 32 5.81 1.30 -9.59
CA ARG A 32 6.63 2.00 -10.60
C ARG A 32 7.91 1.24 -10.89
N GLN A 33 8.70 0.94 -9.86
CA GLN A 33 9.97 0.24 -10.02
C GLN A 33 9.82 -1.14 -10.68
N THR A 34 8.70 -1.83 -10.44
CA THR A 34 8.41 -3.13 -11.06
C THR A 34 8.00 -2.97 -12.52
N CYS A 35 7.17 -1.97 -12.85
CA CYS A 35 6.81 -1.66 -14.24
C CYS A 35 8.03 -1.23 -15.05
N ASP A 36 8.85 -0.31 -14.50
CA ASP A 36 10.06 0.20 -15.15
C ASP A 36 11.05 -0.92 -15.46
N ARG A 37 11.21 -1.88 -14.53
CA ARG A 37 12.06 -3.07 -14.73
C ARG A 37 11.55 -4.00 -15.83
N ALA A 38 10.24 -4.04 -16.05
CA ALA A 38 9.61 -4.85 -17.09
C ALA A 38 9.48 -4.10 -18.43
N GLY A 39 9.82 -2.81 -18.48
CA GLY A 39 9.59 -1.96 -19.64
C GLY A 39 8.11 -1.64 -19.89
N PHE A 40 7.27 -1.74 -18.85
CA PHE A 40 5.83 -1.48 -18.93
C PHE A 40 5.51 -0.06 -18.43
N GLN A 41 4.44 0.52 -18.96
CA GLN A 41 3.94 1.81 -18.52
C GLN A 41 2.94 1.63 -17.39
N LEU A 42 3.21 2.22 -16.22
CA LEU A 42 2.22 2.30 -15.14
C LEU A 42 1.09 3.24 -15.53
N LEU A 43 -0.14 2.73 -15.61
CA LEU A 43 -1.33 3.52 -15.90
C LEU A 43 -1.77 4.28 -14.65
N ASP A 44 -2.31 5.47 -14.87
CA ASP A 44 -2.85 6.37 -13.84
C ASP A 44 -1.84 6.83 -12.77
N ALA A 45 -0.57 6.41 -12.89
CA ALA A 45 0.53 6.69 -11.97
C ALA A 45 0.17 6.55 -10.48
N THR A 46 -0.79 5.67 -10.16
CA THR A 46 -1.42 5.53 -8.85
C THR A 46 -1.63 4.06 -8.49
N VAL A 47 -1.87 3.82 -7.20
CA VAL A 47 -2.25 2.51 -6.65
C VAL A 47 -3.56 2.65 -5.88
N ALA A 48 -4.41 1.65 -5.98
CA ALA A 48 -5.70 1.57 -5.28
C ALA A 48 -5.62 0.52 -4.17
N LEU A 49 -6.09 0.86 -2.97
CA LEU A 49 -6.18 -0.09 -1.87
C LEU A 49 -7.31 -1.08 -2.15
N ARG A 50 -6.98 -2.37 -2.27
CA ARG A 50 -7.95 -3.44 -2.55
C ARG A 50 -8.39 -4.17 -1.29
N ARG A 51 -7.47 -4.43 -0.37
CA ARG A 51 -7.75 -5.19 0.86
C ARG A 51 -6.86 -4.76 2.00
N VAL A 52 -7.45 -4.72 3.18
CA VAL A 52 -6.75 -4.55 4.46
C VAL A 52 -7.01 -5.79 5.32
N GLY A 53 -5.99 -6.27 6.01
CA GLY A 53 -6.09 -7.37 6.96
C GLY A 53 -5.01 -7.27 8.03
N ILE A 54 -5.04 -8.19 8.97
CA ILE A 54 -4.04 -8.31 10.02
C ILE A 54 -3.27 -9.61 9.79
N THR A 55 -1.95 -9.54 9.76
CA THR A 55 -1.07 -10.71 9.64
C THR A 55 -0.08 -10.70 10.79
N ARG A 56 0.47 -11.86 11.16
CA ARG A 56 1.60 -11.89 12.09
C ARG A 56 2.87 -11.49 11.36
N ALA A 57 3.66 -10.59 11.95
CA ALA A 57 4.96 -10.24 11.44
C ALA A 57 5.95 -11.40 11.72
N PRO A 58 6.69 -11.90 10.72
CA PRO A 58 7.72 -12.91 10.95
C PRO A 58 8.78 -12.38 11.93
N GLY A 59 9.09 -13.14 12.98
CA GLY A 59 10.19 -12.87 13.92
C GLY A 59 9.94 -11.86 15.05
N ALA A 60 8.82 -11.12 15.06
CA ALA A 60 8.60 -10.05 16.05
C ALA A 60 7.41 -10.29 17.01
N GLY A 61 6.65 -11.38 16.86
CA GLY A 61 5.50 -11.70 17.72
C GLY A 61 4.29 -10.76 17.59
N CYS A 62 4.45 -9.59 16.97
CA CYS A 62 3.40 -8.59 16.80
C CYS A 62 2.57 -8.77 15.53
N CYS A 63 1.31 -8.34 15.59
CA CYS A 63 0.44 -8.20 14.44
C CYS A 63 0.86 -7.00 13.59
N ALA A 64 0.96 -7.18 12.27
CA ALA A 64 1.18 -6.14 11.28
C ALA A 64 -0.05 -5.99 10.39
N LEU A 65 -0.28 -4.77 9.91
CA LEU A 65 -1.35 -4.46 8.98
C LEU A 65 -0.96 -4.92 7.57
N ARG A 66 -1.63 -5.95 7.06
CA ARG A 66 -1.45 -6.41 5.68
C ARG A 66 -2.31 -5.58 4.74
N ARG A 67 -1.70 -4.94 3.76
CA ARG A 67 -2.38 -4.07 2.77
C ARG A 67 -2.08 -4.57 1.37
N THR A 68 -3.12 -4.87 0.61
CA THR A 68 -3.01 -5.22 -0.80
C THR A 68 -3.43 -4.03 -1.62
N TYR A 69 -2.49 -3.51 -2.40
CA TYR A 69 -2.71 -2.49 -3.40
C TYR A 69 -2.74 -3.12 -4.79
N VAL A 70 -3.58 -2.60 -5.66
CA VAL A 70 -3.65 -2.97 -7.07
C VAL A 70 -3.35 -1.74 -7.91
N PHE A 71 -2.75 -1.96 -9.07
CA PHE A 71 -2.42 -0.92 -10.03
C PHE A 71 -2.59 -1.45 -11.43
N GLU A 72 -2.71 -0.54 -12.39
CA GLU A 72 -2.86 -0.92 -13.78
C GLU A 72 -1.63 -0.52 -14.57
N TYR A 73 -1.30 -1.30 -15.59
CA TYR A 73 -0.14 -1.08 -16.43
C TYR A 73 -0.41 -1.55 -17.86
N SER A 74 0.39 -1.06 -18.80
CA SER A 74 0.31 -1.39 -20.22
C SER A 74 1.68 -1.81 -20.75
N VAL A 75 1.67 -2.79 -21.63
CA VAL A 75 2.88 -3.29 -22.29
C VAL A 75 3.18 -2.51 -23.58
N HIS A 76 2.14 -2.15 -24.34
CA HIS A 76 2.26 -1.52 -25.66
C HIS A 76 1.32 -0.31 -25.87
N GLY A 77 0.78 0.28 -24.79
CA GLY A 77 -0.07 1.46 -24.83
C GLY A 77 -1.54 1.23 -25.20
N GLY A 78 -1.89 0.04 -25.71
CA GLY A 78 -3.28 -0.36 -26.02
C GLY A 78 -3.92 -1.32 -25.00
N ASP A 79 -3.10 -2.09 -24.28
CA ASP A 79 -3.59 -3.12 -23.33
C ASP A 79 -3.61 -2.60 -21.89
N ARG A 80 -4.63 -2.98 -21.12
CA ARG A 80 -4.71 -2.69 -19.68
C ARG A 80 -4.61 -3.99 -18.91
N ARG A 81 -3.56 -4.12 -18.11
CA ARG A 81 -3.33 -5.25 -17.20
C ARG A 81 -3.29 -4.74 -15.78
N SER A 82 -3.54 -5.62 -14.81
CA SER A 82 -3.58 -5.26 -13.40
C SER A 82 -2.49 -6.01 -12.63
N GLY A 83 -1.58 -5.25 -12.02
CA GLY A 83 -0.60 -5.76 -11.07
C GLY A 83 -1.04 -5.54 -9.63
N PHE A 84 -0.26 -6.07 -8.68
CA PHE A 84 -0.52 -5.91 -7.26
C PHE A 84 0.74 -5.76 -6.43
N VAL A 85 0.61 -5.08 -5.30
CA VAL A 85 1.64 -4.96 -4.25
C VAL A 85 1.02 -5.32 -2.91
N ILE A 86 1.63 -6.25 -2.19
CA ILE A 86 1.22 -6.62 -0.83
C ILE A 86 2.27 -6.13 0.15
N LEU A 87 1.83 -5.29 1.09
CA LEU A 87 2.63 -4.80 2.19
C LEU A 87 2.21 -5.47 3.51
N ALA A 88 3.15 -5.70 4.41
CA ALA A 88 2.91 -5.95 5.83
C ALA A 88 3.52 -4.79 6.63
N GLY A 89 2.66 -3.98 7.27
CA GLY A 89 3.01 -2.66 7.76
C GLY A 89 3.42 -1.76 6.59
N HIS A 90 4.73 -1.47 6.52
CA HIS A 90 5.36 -0.69 5.46
C HIS A 90 6.35 -1.52 4.62
N ARG A 91 6.48 -2.82 4.88
CA ARG A 91 7.43 -3.67 4.17
C ARG A 91 6.76 -4.44 3.03
N PRO A 92 7.37 -4.48 1.83
CA PRO A 92 6.88 -5.34 0.76
C PRO A 92 7.02 -6.81 1.15
N VAL A 93 5.92 -7.55 0.97
CA VAL A 93 5.87 -9.01 1.14
C VAL A 93 5.87 -9.68 -0.23
N SER A 94 5.09 -9.17 -1.17
CA SER A 94 5.02 -9.70 -2.54
C SER A 94 4.59 -8.61 -3.52
N VAL A 95 5.09 -8.70 -4.75
CA VAL A 95 4.68 -7.86 -5.88
C VAL A 95 4.51 -8.74 -7.11
N GLY A 96 3.52 -8.44 -7.94
CA GLY A 96 3.24 -9.15 -9.20
C GLY A 96 2.70 -8.22 -10.28
N LEU A 97 2.94 -8.62 -11.53
CA LEU A 97 2.42 -8.03 -12.76
C LEU A 97 1.44 -9.02 -13.40
#